data_AF-A0A3D0YLA9-F1
#
_entry.id   AF-A0A3D0YLA9-F1
#
_cell.length_a   1.000
_cell.length_b   1.000
_cell.length_c   1.000
_cell.angle_alpha   90.00
_cell.angle_beta   90.00
_cell.angle_gamma   90.00
#
_symmetry.space_group_name_H-M   'P 1'
#
loop_
_entity.id
_entity.type
_entity.pdbx_description
1 polymer ?
#
loop_
_entity_poly.entity_id
_entity_poly.type
_entity_poly.pdbx_seq_one_letter_code
_entity_poly.pdbx_strand_id
1 'polypeptide(L)'
;MIKGDKGWHLIPKKSIETIVDEKIKQKIKGLSDKLDTITKNQRKERSKKMLSHVTNINLVELKEAVIKQKAINLFKLYRSRLRSYDYASALDCCAMLDSSNNTRTLKNFDYAIRGASDHTKDDLILGVVKSGKWSGVSVRTQSKTTGAHDFPLYLFLNTNNGAKILLDIDLRYPTNKGRSIINQSNWDKLKKNIPNEALKQVETIFAAHEKITAKNIQEEKKLHE
;
A
#
# COMPACT_ATOMS: atom_id res chain seq x y z
N MET A 1 33.60 0.44 -28.91
CA MET A 1 35.00 0.51 -29.41
C MET A 1 35.37 -0.83 -29.96
N ILE A 2 36.09 -0.88 -31.08
CA ILE A 2 36.61 -2.13 -31.65
C ILE A 2 38.12 -1.93 -31.87
N LYS A 3 38.91 -2.98 -31.65
CA LYS A 3 40.36 -2.96 -31.84
C LYS A 3 40.67 -3.38 -33.28
N GLY A 4 41.29 -2.49 -34.05
CA GLY A 4 41.81 -2.77 -35.39
C GLY A 4 43.34 -2.74 -35.41
N ASP A 5 43.90 -2.95 -36.60
CA ASP A 5 45.35 -3.09 -36.80
C ASP A 5 46.16 -1.84 -36.44
N LYS A 6 45.50 -0.67 -36.37
CA LYS A 6 46.10 0.62 -36.00
C LYS A 6 45.65 1.14 -34.63
N GLY A 7 45.01 0.31 -33.81
CA GLY A 7 44.63 0.65 -32.43
C GLY A 7 43.13 0.62 -32.15
N TRP A 8 42.72 1.33 -31.10
CA TRP A 8 41.34 1.36 -30.64
C TRP A 8 40.55 2.45 -31.36
N HIS A 9 39.47 2.06 -32.03
CA HIS A 9 38.60 2.99 -32.75
C HIS A 9 37.26 3.20 -32.03
N LEU A 10 36.86 4.46 -31.90
CA LEU A 10 35.51 4.86 -31.48
C LEU A 10 34.59 4.76 -32.69
N ILE A 11 33.58 3.90 -32.60
CA ILE A 11 32.62 3.68 -33.69
C ILE A 11 31.32 4.41 -33.36
N PRO A 12 30.78 5.22 -34.29
CA PRO A 12 29.47 5.84 -34.12
C PRO A 12 28.39 4.79 -33.83
N LYS A 13 27.49 5.05 -32.88
CA LYS A 13 26.45 4.10 -32.43
C LYS A 13 25.62 3.52 -33.60
N LYS A 14 25.34 4.33 -34.63
CA LYS A 14 24.62 3.91 -35.84
C LYS A 14 25.39 2.90 -36.70
N SER A 15 26.71 2.92 -36.66
CA SER A 15 27.57 1.97 -37.40
C SER A 15 27.75 0.66 -36.64
N ILE A 16 27.45 0.61 -35.34
CA ILE A 16 27.47 -0.64 -34.56
C ILE A 16 26.32 -1.55 -35.03
N GLU A 17 25.15 -0.99 -35.34
CA GLU A 17 23.97 -1.75 -35.80
C GLU A 17 24.20 -2.46 -37.16
N THR A 18 25.09 -1.93 -37.99
CA THR A 18 25.52 -2.53 -39.27
C THR A 18 26.71 -3.48 -39.15
N ILE A 19 27.50 -3.40 -38.07
CA ILE A 19 28.68 -4.26 -37.84
C ILE A 19 28.32 -5.51 -37.01
N VAL A 20 27.28 -5.44 -36.18
CA VAL A 20 26.85 -6.58 -35.36
C VAL A 20 26.14 -7.59 -36.25
N ASP A 21 26.82 -8.72 -36.50
CA ASP A 21 26.29 -9.92 -37.16
C ASP A 21 24.89 -10.27 -36.63
N GLU A 22 23.98 -10.61 -37.53
CA GLU A 22 22.62 -11.04 -37.23
C GLU A 22 22.60 -12.17 -36.18
N LYS A 23 23.62 -13.04 -36.20
CA LYS A 23 23.82 -14.09 -35.19
C LYS A 23 24.08 -13.54 -33.79
N ILE A 24 24.80 -12.42 -33.67
CA ILE A 24 25.03 -11.72 -32.40
C ILE A 24 23.75 -11.01 -31.96
N LYS A 25 23.00 -10.39 -32.87
CA LYS A 25 21.69 -9.79 -32.54
C LYS A 25 20.70 -10.83 -31.99
N GLN A 26 20.63 -12.00 -32.62
CA GLN A 26 19.82 -13.12 -32.15
C GLN A 26 20.27 -13.63 -30.78
N LYS A 27 21.57 -13.72 -30.52
CA LYS A 27 22.11 -14.07 -29.19
C LYS A 27 21.75 -13.03 -28.13
N ILE A 28 21.88 -11.73 -28.44
CA ILE A 28 21.50 -10.64 -27.53
C ILE A 28 20.00 -10.70 -27.22
N LYS A 29 19.15 -10.89 -28.23
CA LYS A 29 17.71 -11.06 -28.05
C LYS A 29 17.39 -12.26 -27.16
N GLY A 30 18.00 -13.42 -27.43
CA GLY A 30 17.81 -14.63 -26.61
C GLY A 30 18.30 -14.47 -25.16
N LEU A 31 19.36 -13.70 -24.92
CA LEU A 31 19.81 -13.35 -23.57
C LEU A 31 18.84 -12.38 -22.87
N SER A 32 18.32 -11.39 -23.60
CA SER A 32 17.30 -10.46 -23.09
C SER A 32 16.03 -11.20 -22.66
N ASP A 33 15.53 -12.10 -23.52
CA ASP A 33 14.32 -12.89 -23.23
C ASP A 33 14.51 -13.80 -22.00
N LYS A 34 15.71 -14.40 -21.87
CA LYS A 34 16.08 -15.17 -20.67
C LYS A 34 16.16 -14.30 -19.42
N LEU A 35 16.76 -13.11 -19.50
CA LEU A 35 16.85 -12.18 -18.37
C LEU A 35 15.47 -11.71 -17.92
N ASP A 36 14.57 -11.41 -18.87
CA ASP A 36 13.19 -11.05 -18.58
C ASP A 36 12.44 -12.19 -17.87
N THR A 37 12.65 -13.42 -18.32
CA THR A 37 12.06 -14.62 -17.70
C THR A 37 12.55 -14.82 -16.27
N ILE A 38 13.86 -14.71 -16.04
CA ILE A 38 14.46 -14.81 -14.70
C ILE A 38 13.91 -13.71 -13.79
N THR A 39 13.87 -12.47 -14.28
CA THR A 39 13.39 -11.30 -13.52
C THR A 39 11.92 -11.46 -13.14
N LYS A 40 11.07 -11.93 -14.07
CA LYS A 40 9.65 -12.22 -13.81
C LYS A 40 9.49 -13.32 -12.74
N ASN A 41 10.27 -14.39 -12.82
CA ASN A 41 10.21 -15.49 -11.86
C ASN A 41 10.66 -15.04 -10.46
N GLN A 42 11.79 -14.34 -10.36
CA GLN A 42 12.27 -13.78 -9.10
C GLN A 42 11.25 -12.82 -8.47
N ARG A 43 10.63 -11.96 -9.27
CA ARG A 43 9.57 -11.06 -8.80
C ARG A 43 8.36 -11.84 -8.27
N LYS A 44 7.95 -12.90 -8.96
CA LYS A 44 6.83 -13.76 -8.55
C LYS A 44 7.10 -14.45 -7.20
N GLU A 45 8.28 -15.05 -7.05
CA GLU A 45 8.67 -15.72 -5.80
C GLU A 45 8.79 -14.73 -4.64
N ARG A 46 9.38 -13.54 -4.88
CA ARG A 46 9.44 -12.49 -3.86
C ARG A 46 8.05 -12.04 -3.44
N SER A 47 7.15 -11.81 -4.39
CA SER A 47 5.75 -11.44 -4.09
C SER A 47 5.05 -12.51 -3.27
N LYS A 48 5.22 -13.79 -3.62
CA LYS A 48 4.66 -14.93 -2.89
C LYS A 48 5.19 -14.99 -1.45
N LYS A 49 6.50 -14.81 -1.27
CA LYS A 49 7.15 -14.78 0.04
C LYS A 49 6.70 -13.60 0.90
N MET A 50 6.47 -12.42 0.31
CA MET A 50 5.94 -11.29 1.08
C MET A 50 4.49 -11.54 1.50
N LEU A 51 3.65 -12.01 0.57
CA LEU A 51 2.24 -12.23 0.85
C LEU A 51 1.98 -13.42 1.79
N SER A 52 2.94 -14.33 2.00
CA SER A 52 2.78 -15.38 3.02
C SER A 52 2.72 -14.85 4.46
N HIS A 53 3.12 -13.60 4.68
CA HIS A 53 2.96 -12.90 5.96
C HIS A 53 1.56 -12.26 6.12
N VAL A 54 0.80 -12.11 5.03
CA VAL A 54 -0.52 -11.47 5.07
C VAL A 54 -1.59 -12.52 5.34
N THR A 55 -2.50 -12.23 6.27
CA THR A 55 -3.63 -13.13 6.54
C THR A 55 -4.70 -12.98 5.46
N ASN A 56 -4.97 -14.03 4.70
CA ASN A 56 -6.14 -14.11 3.83
C ASN A 56 -7.41 -14.22 4.68
N ILE A 57 -8.44 -13.44 4.35
CA ILE A 57 -9.68 -13.41 5.11
C ILE A 57 -10.91 -13.64 4.24
N ASN A 58 -11.76 -14.53 4.77
CA ASN A 58 -13.15 -14.66 4.39
C ASN A 58 -14.01 -13.85 5.37
N LEU A 59 -14.83 -12.95 4.82
CA LEU A 59 -15.65 -12.02 5.63
C LEU A 59 -16.75 -12.71 6.44
N VAL A 60 -17.13 -13.93 6.08
CA VAL A 60 -18.11 -14.74 6.82
C VAL A 60 -17.60 -15.09 8.22
N GLU A 61 -16.29 -15.30 8.37
CA GLU A 61 -15.65 -15.79 9.60
C GLU A 61 -15.17 -14.66 10.53
N LEU A 62 -15.56 -13.41 10.26
CA LEU A 62 -15.17 -12.30 11.12
C LEU A 62 -15.74 -12.45 12.52
N LYS A 63 -14.90 -12.22 13.52
CA LYS A 63 -15.29 -12.10 14.93
C LYS A 63 -15.83 -10.69 15.21
N GLU A 64 -16.17 -10.44 16.46
CA GLU A 64 -16.53 -9.11 16.94
C GLU A 64 -15.46 -8.05 16.62
N ALA A 65 -15.94 -6.82 16.42
CA ALA A 65 -15.10 -5.67 16.08
C ALA A 65 -13.92 -5.48 17.04
N VAL A 66 -12.76 -5.15 16.48
CA VAL A 66 -11.53 -4.91 17.24
C VAL A 66 -11.75 -3.81 18.28
N ILE A 67 -11.46 -4.10 19.55
CA ILE A 67 -11.61 -3.10 20.61
C ILE A 67 -10.66 -1.91 20.40
N LYS A 68 -11.09 -0.71 20.82
CA LYS A 68 -10.38 0.56 20.60
C LYS A 68 -8.90 0.49 20.91
N GLN A 69 -8.54 0.03 22.12
CA GLN A 69 -7.14 -0.04 22.54
C GLN A 69 -6.31 -0.99 21.67
N LYS A 70 -6.89 -2.13 21.27
CA LYS A 70 -6.22 -3.11 20.41
C LYS A 70 -5.99 -2.56 18.99
N ALA A 71 -6.95 -1.83 18.44
CA ALA A 71 -6.81 -1.18 17.13
C ALA A 71 -5.70 -0.10 17.16
N ILE A 72 -5.66 0.74 18.20
CA ILE A 72 -4.62 1.75 18.39
C ILE A 72 -3.24 1.10 18.52
N ASN A 73 -3.12 0.07 19.37
CA ASN A 73 -1.84 -0.62 19.58
C ASN A 73 -1.36 -1.29 18.29
N LEU A 74 -2.26 -1.94 17.54
CA LEU A 74 -1.92 -2.57 16.26
C LEU A 74 -1.50 -1.54 15.20
N PHE A 75 -2.19 -0.40 15.11
CA PHE A 75 -1.79 0.70 14.23
C PHE A 75 -0.37 1.19 14.53
N LYS A 76 -0.09 1.48 15.81
CA LYS A 76 1.22 1.95 16.26
C LYS A 76 2.32 0.92 15.98
N LEU A 77 2.04 -0.35 16.25
CA LEU A 77 2.96 -1.45 15.96
C LEU A 77 3.26 -1.54 14.46
N TYR A 78 2.23 -1.56 13.62
CA TYR A 78 2.37 -1.60 12.16
C TYR A 78 3.22 -0.44 11.63
N ARG A 79 2.93 0.80 12.06
CA ARG A 79 3.71 1.99 11.66
C ARG A 79 5.15 1.93 12.14
N SER A 80 5.40 1.43 13.34
CA SER A 80 6.75 1.23 13.87
C SER A 80 7.55 0.21 13.04
N ARG A 81 6.93 -0.90 12.65
CA ARG A 81 7.55 -1.92 11.78
C ARG A 81 7.89 -1.38 10.39
N LEU A 82 6.98 -0.60 9.79
CA LEU A 82 7.26 0.07 8.52
C LEU A 82 8.45 1.03 8.62
N ARG A 83 8.54 1.82 9.69
CA ARG A 83 9.63 2.79 9.92
C ARG A 83 10.98 2.14 10.25
N SER A 84 10.96 0.92 10.78
CA SER A 84 12.17 0.13 11.08
C SER A 84 12.57 -0.81 9.94
N TYR A 85 11.90 -0.71 8.78
CA TYR A 85 12.13 -1.56 7.61
C TYR A 85 11.87 -3.05 7.84
N ASP A 86 11.17 -3.40 8.91
CA ASP A 86 10.76 -4.77 9.25
C ASP A 86 9.44 -5.11 8.53
N TYR A 87 9.54 -5.28 7.22
CA TYR A 87 8.38 -5.44 6.35
C TYR A 87 7.63 -6.75 6.54
N ALA A 88 8.32 -7.83 6.93
CA ALA A 88 7.69 -9.11 7.23
C ALA A 88 6.73 -8.95 8.43
N SER A 89 7.24 -8.41 9.54
CA SER A 89 6.41 -8.16 10.73
C SER A 89 5.34 -7.09 10.50
N ALA A 90 5.58 -6.13 9.60
CA ALA A 90 4.53 -5.20 9.17
C ALA A 90 3.39 -5.91 8.43
N LEU A 91 3.71 -6.84 7.53
CA LEU A 91 2.71 -7.64 6.82
C LEU A 91 2.00 -8.64 7.74
N ASP A 92 2.65 -9.14 8.78
CA ASP A 92 2.00 -9.97 9.81
C ASP A 92 0.89 -9.21 10.56
N CYS A 93 0.92 -7.87 10.56
CA CYS A 93 -0.17 -7.04 11.10
C CYS A 93 -1.38 -6.95 10.15
N CYS A 94 -1.25 -7.40 8.91
CA CYS A 94 -2.19 -7.14 7.83
C CYS A 94 -3.06 -8.35 7.48
N ALA A 95 -4.21 -8.04 6.90
CA ALA A 95 -5.08 -8.98 6.22
C ALA A 95 -5.41 -8.48 4.81
N MET A 96 -5.73 -9.43 3.93
CA MET A 96 -6.22 -9.17 2.58
C MET A 96 -7.46 -10.03 2.30
N LEU A 97 -8.40 -9.52 1.50
CA LEU A 97 -9.58 -10.28 1.07
C LEU A 97 -9.15 -11.43 0.15
N ASP A 98 -9.83 -12.57 0.22
CA ASP A 98 -9.53 -13.73 -0.65
C ASP A 98 -9.63 -13.41 -2.15
N SER A 99 -10.50 -12.46 -2.51
CA SER A 99 -10.69 -11.98 -3.89
C SER A 99 -9.67 -10.92 -4.33
N SER A 100 -8.69 -10.58 -3.49
CA SER A 100 -7.74 -9.50 -3.76
C SER A 100 -6.68 -9.86 -4.81
N ASN A 101 -6.24 -8.84 -5.53
CA ASN A 101 -5.17 -8.96 -6.49
C ASN A 101 -3.82 -8.73 -5.81
N ASN A 102 -3.02 -9.80 -5.67
CA ASN A 102 -1.67 -9.80 -5.08
C ASN A 102 -0.78 -8.62 -5.50
N THR A 103 -0.73 -8.32 -6.80
CA THR A 103 0.11 -7.22 -7.33
C THR A 103 -0.38 -5.87 -6.80
N ARG A 104 -1.69 -5.69 -6.70
CA ARG A 104 -2.29 -4.46 -6.18
C ARG A 104 -2.15 -4.35 -4.66
N THR A 105 -2.30 -5.44 -3.93
CA THR A 105 -2.04 -5.51 -2.48
C THR A 105 -0.61 -5.09 -2.16
N LEU A 106 0.38 -5.64 -2.88
CA LEU A 106 1.78 -5.24 -2.72
C LEU A 106 2.02 -3.78 -3.11
N LYS A 107 1.34 -3.28 -4.15
CA LYS A 107 1.41 -1.85 -4.51
C LYS A 107 0.86 -0.94 -3.38
N ASN A 108 -0.23 -1.33 -2.72
CA ASN A 108 -0.74 -0.61 -1.55
C ASN A 108 0.26 -0.65 -0.40
N PHE A 109 0.91 -1.80 -0.18
CA PHE A 109 1.97 -1.92 0.81
C PHE A 109 3.17 -1.02 0.49
N ASP A 110 3.60 -0.93 -0.77
CA ASP A 110 4.65 0.00 -1.20
C ASP A 110 4.27 1.47 -0.95
N TYR A 111 2.99 1.82 -1.07
CA TYR A 111 2.49 3.14 -0.68
C TYR A 111 2.51 3.34 0.84
N ALA A 112 2.22 2.31 1.63
CA ALA A 112 2.31 2.37 3.08
C ALA A 112 3.75 2.52 3.57
N ILE A 113 4.71 1.81 2.95
CA ILE A 113 6.15 1.96 3.20
C ILE A 113 6.59 3.40 2.92
N ARG A 114 6.28 3.92 1.72
CA ARG A 114 6.59 5.31 1.35
C ARG A 114 5.96 6.30 2.32
N GLY A 115 4.68 6.16 2.64
CA GLY A 115 4.02 7.01 3.63
C GLY A 115 4.57 6.88 5.06
N ALA A 116 5.24 5.80 5.43
CA ALA A 116 5.97 5.70 6.70
C ALA A 116 7.32 6.41 6.68
N SER A 117 7.99 6.37 5.53
CA SER A 117 9.25 7.05 5.29
C SER A 117 9.08 8.56 5.14
N ASP A 118 8.08 9.00 4.38
CA ASP A 118 7.93 10.40 3.96
C ASP A 118 7.20 11.25 5.02
N HIS A 119 6.54 10.62 5.99
CA HIS A 119 5.83 11.32 7.07
C HIS A 119 6.65 11.39 8.35
N THR A 120 6.39 12.41 9.18
CA THR A 120 6.97 12.55 10.53
C THR A 120 6.65 11.33 11.40
N LYS A 121 7.30 11.21 12.57
CA LYS A 121 7.02 10.11 13.50
C LYS A 121 5.71 10.32 14.28
N ASP A 122 5.16 11.52 14.21
CA ASP A 122 4.04 12.00 15.02
C ASP A 122 2.69 11.71 14.35
N ASP A 123 2.39 10.41 14.14
CA ASP A 123 1.05 10.02 13.70
C ASP A 123 0.04 10.32 14.82
N LEU A 124 -0.89 11.25 14.59
CA LEU A 124 -1.94 11.60 15.55
C LEU A 124 -3.18 10.74 15.28
N ILE A 125 -3.59 9.94 16.27
CA ILE A 125 -4.85 9.20 16.19
C ILE A 125 -5.99 10.15 16.56
N LEU A 126 -6.84 10.46 15.60
CA LEU A 126 -7.98 11.38 15.77
C LEU A 126 -9.17 10.68 16.43
N GLY A 127 -9.36 9.39 16.17
CA GLY A 127 -10.48 8.64 16.72
C GLY A 127 -10.54 7.20 16.25
N VAL A 128 -11.33 6.40 16.98
CA VAL A 128 -11.64 5.01 16.61
C VAL A 128 -13.14 4.82 16.63
N VAL A 129 -13.68 4.30 15.53
CA VAL A 129 -15.11 4.07 15.34
C VAL A 129 -15.35 2.60 15.06
N LYS A 130 -16.43 2.05 15.61
CA LYS A 130 -16.87 0.68 15.35
C LYS A 130 -18.20 0.69 14.61
N SER A 131 -18.37 -0.28 13.72
CA SER A 131 -19.67 -0.55 13.09
C SER A 131 -19.73 -2.04 12.74
N GLY A 132 -20.71 -2.76 13.29
CA GLY A 132 -20.78 -4.21 13.19
C GLY A 132 -19.46 -4.89 13.59
N LYS A 133 -18.90 -5.70 12.69
CA LYS A 133 -17.64 -6.44 12.91
C LYS A 133 -16.38 -5.66 12.56
N TRP A 134 -16.51 -4.39 12.16
CA TRP A 134 -15.42 -3.55 11.69
C TRP A 134 -15.03 -2.49 12.71
N SER A 135 -13.77 -2.08 12.65
CA SER A 135 -13.30 -0.88 13.33
C SER A 135 -12.47 -0.02 12.40
N GLY A 136 -12.59 1.29 12.50
CA GLY A 136 -11.78 2.25 11.75
C GLY A 136 -10.96 3.11 12.70
N VAL A 137 -9.70 3.34 12.35
CA VAL A 137 -8.83 4.30 13.04
C VAL A 137 -8.56 5.46 12.08
N SER A 138 -9.05 6.64 12.46
CA SER A 138 -8.78 7.90 11.78
C SER A 138 -7.46 8.46 12.27
N VAL A 139 -6.55 8.79 11.35
CA VAL A 139 -5.22 9.26 11.69
C VAL A 139 -4.93 10.55 10.92
N ARG A 140 -4.21 11.49 11.56
CA ARG A 140 -3.52 12.59 10.89
C ARG A 140 -2.04 12.26 10.82
N THR A 141 -1.47 12.42 9.65
CA THR A 141 -0.04 12.29 9.38
C THR A 141 0.48 13.59 8.79
N GLN A 142 1.78 13.85 8.91
CA GLN A 142 2.39 15.08 8.39
C GLN A 142 3.57 14.74 7.49
N SER A 143 3.59 15.31 6.28
CA SER A 143 4.71 15.22 5.35
C SER A 143 5.96 15.88 5.93
N LYS A 144 7.10 15.19 5.92
CA LYS A 144 8.39 15.77 6.31
C LYS A 144 8.83 16.89 5.36
N THR A 145 8.54 16.73 4.07
CA THR A 145 9.05 17.63 3.03
C THR A 145 8.21 18.89 2.90
N THR A 146 6.89 18.76 2.99
CA THR A 146 5.97 19.87 2.71
C THR A 146 5.25 20.38 3.96
N GLY A 147 5.36 19.69 5.08
CA GLY A 147 4.58 19.99 6.29
C GLY A 147 3.07 19.73 6.15
N ALA A 148 2.60 19.31 4.97
CA ALA A 148 1.18 19.10 4.69
C ALA A 148 0.62 17.91 5.45
N HIS A 149 -0.63 18.03 5.89
CA HIS A 149 -1.34 16.95 6.57
C HIS A 149 -2.07 16.04 5.59
N ASP A 150 -2.04 14.74 5.89
CA ASP A 150 -2.87 13.72 5.24
C ASP A 150 -3.63 12.93 6.30
N PHE A 151 -4.80 12.44 5.92
CA PHE A 151 -5.78 11.90 6.85
C PHE A 151 -6.27 10.51 6.40
N PRO A 152 -5.44 9.47 6.53
CA PRO A 152 -5.83 8.11 6.19
C PRO A 152 -6.79 7.49 7.21
N LEU A 153 -7.65 6.61 6.71
CA LEU A 153 -8.50 5.71 7.48
C LEU A 153 -7.96 4.28 7.36
N TYR A 154 -7.61 3.68 8.49
CA TYR A 154 -7.21 2.28 8.56
C TYR A 154 -8.39 1.42 9.03
N LEU A 155 -8.73 0.40 8.28
CA LEU A 155 -9.79 -0.56 8.63
C LEU A 155 -9.19 -1.77 9.36
N PHE A 156 -9.87 -2.20 10.41
CA PHE A 156 -9.44 -3.25 11.32
C PHE A 156 -10.50 -4.34 11.41
N LEU A 157 -10.02 -5.57 11.45
CA LEU A 157 -10.83 -6.78 11.48
C LEU A 157 -10.26 -7.73 12.52
N ASN A 158 -11.13 -8.46 13.22
CA ASN A 158 -10.72 -9.48 14.15
C ASN A 158 -10.90 -10.85 13.49
N THR A 159 -9.79 -11.54 13.24
CA THR A 159 -9.74 -12.83 12.54
C THR A 159 -9.46 -13.96 13.52
N ASN A 160 -9.43 -15.20 13.03
CA ASN A 160 -8.95 -16.34 13.82
C ASN A 160 -7.48 -16.17 14.25
N ASN A 161 -6.67 -15.43 13.47
CA ASN A 161 -5.27 -15.14 13.74
C ASN A 161 -5.06 -13.78 14.45
N GLY A 162 -6.11 -13.29 15.12
CA GLY A 162 -6.09 -12.04 15.88
C GLY A 162 -6.52 -10.80 15.08
N ALA A 163 -6.29 -9.62 15.66
CA ALA A 163 -6.66 -8.37 14.99
C ALA A 163 -5.69 -8.07 13.84
N LYS A 164 -6.23 -7.64 12.70
CA LYS A 164 -5.47 -7.31 11.48
C LYS A 164 -5.93 -5.99 10.87
N ILE A 165 -5.03 -5.34 10.13
CA ILE A 165 -5.31 -4.15 9.30
C ILE A 165 -5.63 -4.60 7.88
N LEU A 166 -6.74 -4.14 7.29
CA LEU A 166 -7.06 -4.44 5.91
C LEU A 166 -6.14 -3.66 4.96
N LEU A 167 -5.29 -4.36 4.21
CA LEU A 167 -4.25 -3.77 3.36
C LEU A 167 -4.72 -3.37 1.95
N ASP A 168 -5.78 -4.01 1.45
CA ASP A 168 -6.24 -3.84 0.06
C ASP A 168 -6.97 -2.53 -0.23
N ILE A 169 -7.32 -1.83 0.84
CA ILE A 169 -8.19 -0.66 0.86
C ILE A 169 -7.42 0.50 1.49
N ASP A 170 -7.25 1.57 0.72
CA ASP A 170 -6.60 2.82 1.15
C ASP A 170 -7.60 3.98 1.07
N LEU A 171 -8.44 4.10 2.10
CA LEU A 171 -9.42 5.18 2.22
C LEU A 171 -8.81 6.37 2.96
N ARG A 172 -9.09 7.58 2.50
CA ARG A 172 -8.58 8.82 3.10
C ARG A 172 -9.63 9.92 3.10
N TYR A 173 -9.47 10.94 3.93
CA TYR A 173 -10.25 12.16 3.77
C TYR A 173 -9.90 12.84 2.43
N PRO A 174 -10.90 13.19 1.58
CA PRO A 174 -10.65 13.68 0.23
C PRO A 174 -10.26 15.17 0.21
N THR A 175 -9.04 15.50 0.63
CA THR A 175 -8.51 16.88 0.63
C THR A 175 -8.34 17.49 -0.77
N ASN A 176 -8.32 16.66 -1.82
CA ASN A 176 -8.22 17.07 -3.22
C ASN A 176 -8.85 16.05 -4.18
N LYS A 177 -9.03 16.43 -5.44
CA LYS A 177 -9.64 15.59 -6.49
C LYS A 177 -8.92 14.24 -6.67
N GLY A 178 -7.60 14.20 -6.52
CA GLY A 178 -6.82 12.97 -6.62
C GLY A 178 -7.19 11.96 -5.53
N ARG A 179 -7.36 12.43 -4.29
CA ARG A 179 -7.84 11.61 -3.16
C ARG A 179 -9.26 11.11 -3.38
N SER A 180 -10.15 11.93 -3.92
CA SER A 180 -11.52 11.50 -4.28
C SER A 180 -11.52 10.37 -5.30
N ILE A 181 -10.66 10.43 -6.34
CA ILE A 181 -10.54 9.37 -7.36
C ILE A 181 -10.00 8.07 -6.74
N ILE A 182 -9.00 8.16 -5.86
CA ILE A 182 -8.44 7.00 -5.16
C ILE A 182 -9.52 6.34 -4.29
N ASN A 183 -10.26 7.14 -3.52
CA ASN A 183 -11.36 6.64 -2.71
C ASN A 183 -12.43 5.96 -3.56
N GLN A 184 -12.84 6.56 -4.68
CA GLN A 184 -13.81 5.95 -5.58
C GLN A 184 -13.35 4.57 -6.03
N SER A 185 -12.10 4.43 -6.45
CA SER A 185 -11.55 3.12 -6.84
C SER A 185 -11.53 2.12 -5.68
N ASN A 186 -11.34 2.56 -4.43
CA ASN A 186 -11.42 1.68 -3.27
C ASN A 186 -12.88 1.30 -2.93
N TRP A 187 -13.83 2.21 -3.09
CA TRP A 187 -15.26 1.93 -2.92
C TRP A 187 -15.77 0.94 -3.96
N ASP A 188 -15.38 1.08 -5.22
CA ASP A 188 -15.77 0.14 -6.28
C ASP A 188 -15.27 -1.28 -5.98
N LYS A 189 -14.08 -1.41 -5.40
CA LYS A 189 -13.57 -2.71 -4.92
C LYS A 189 -14.40 -3.25 -3.77
N LEU A 190 -14.71 -2.42 -2.77
CA LEU A 190 -15.50 -2.86 -1.62
C LEU A 190 -16.86 -3.38 -2.12
N LYS A 191 -17.57 -2.59 -2.93
CA LYS A 191 -18.85 -2.97 -3.55
C LYS A 191 -18.80 -4.31 -4.31
N LYS A 192 -17.68 -4.61 -4.97
CA LYS A 192 -17.50 -5.86 -5.72
C LYS A 192 -17.16 -7.06 -4.83
N ASN A 193 -16.43 -6.86 -3.75
CA ASN A 193 -15.73 -7.94 -3.05
C ASN A 193 -16.28 -8.25 -1.65
N ILE A 194 -17.17 -7.41 -1.12
CA ILE A 194 -17.70 -7.59 0.24
C ILE A 194 -19.24 -7.59 0.25
N PRO A 195 -19.90 -8.31 1.18
CA PRO A 195 -21.36 -8.29 1.30
C PRO A 195 -21.90 -6.87 1.58
N ASN A 196 -23.11 -6.58 1.10
CA ASN A 196 -23.76 -5.27 1.28
C ASN A 196 -23.86 -4.84 2.75
N GLU A 197 -24.05 -5.77 3.69
CA GLU A 197 -24.07 -5.45 5.11
C GLU A 197 -22.71 -4.94 5.61
N ALA A 198 -21.62 -5.62 5.26
CA ALA A 198 -20.27 -5.19 5.59
C ALA A 198 -19.92 -3.86 4.90
N LEU A 199 -20.41 -3.64 3.67
CA LEU A 199 -20.25 -2.36 2.97
C LEU A 199 -20.88 -1.21 3.76
N LYS A 200 -22.13 -1.33 4.22
CA LYS A 200 -22.80 -0.31 5.04
C LYS A 200 -22.06 -0.03 6.35
N GLN A 201 -21.47 -1.06 6.95
CA GLN A 201 -20.64 -0.91 8.15
C GLN A 201 -19.38 -0.06 7.87
N VAL A 202 -18.70 -0.31 6.75
CA VAL A 202 -17.53 0.48 6.32
C VAL A 202 -17.92 1.91 5.93
N GLU A 203 -19.06 2.12 5.25
CA GLU A 203 -19.60 3.45 4.93
C GLU A 203 -19.88 4.26 6.20
N THR A 204 -20.46 3.63 7.22
CA THR A 204 -20.70 4.26 8.54
C THR A 204 -19.40 4.72 9.18
N ILE A 205 -18.36 3.88 9.13
CA ILE A 205 -17.03 4.21 9.65
C ILE A 205 -16.41 5.36 8.87
N PHE A 206 -16.53 5.36 7.53
CA PHE A 206 -15.97 6.41 6.69
C PHE A 206 -16.65 7.76 6.89
N ALA A 207 -17.98 7.79 6.99
CA ALA A 207 -18.72 9.02 7.31
C ALA A 207 -18.31 9.61 8.66
N ALA A 208 -18.03 8.75 9.66
CA ALA A 208 -17.51 9.20 10.95
C ALA A 208 -16.06 9.71 10.83
N HIS A 209 -15.22 9.06 10.02
CA HIS A 209 -13.87 9.52 9.72
C HIS A 209 -13.87 10.92 9.09
N GLU A 210 -14.76 11.20 8.15
CA GLU A 210 -14.90 12.53 7.55
C GLU A 210 -15.28 13.60 8.58
N LYS A 211 -16.25 13.31 9.46
CA LYS A 211 -16.66 14.24 10.52
C LYS A 211 -15.54 14.53 11.51
N ILE A 212 -14.85 13.49 12.00
CA ILE A 212 -13.72 13.61 12.93
C ILE A 212 -12.60 14.43 12.30
N THR A 213 -12.29 14.16 11.03
CA THR A 213 -11.22 14.84 10.31
C THR A 213 -11.55 16.31 10.06
N ALA A 214 -12.77 16.61 9.60
CA ALA A 214 -13.22 17.98 9.39
C ALA A 214 -13.16 18.81 10.68
N LYS A 215 -13.57 18.22 11.81
CA LYS A 215 -13.45 18.85 13.13
C LYS A 215 -11.98 19.15 13.49
N ASN A 216 -11.09 18.18 13.33
CA ASN A 216 -9.67 18.40 13.60
C ASN A 216 -9.07 19.51 12.70
N ILE A 217 -9.40 19.53 11.41
CA ILE A 217 -8.93 20.59 10.50
C ILE A 217 -9.41 21.97 10.97
N GLN A 218 -10.65 22.10 11.44
CA GLN A 218 -11.19 23.35 11.97
C GLN A 218 -10.48 23.78 13.26
N GLU A 219 -10.18 22.85 14.16
CA GLU A 219 -9.48 23.12 15.41
C GLU A 219 -8.03 23.58 15.16
N GLU A 220 -7.31 22.94 14.24
CA GLU A 220 -5.93 23.34 13.89
C GLU A 220 -5.89 24.73 13.27
N LYS A 221 -6.88 25.12 12.46
CA LYS A 221 -6.97 26.49 11.91
C LYS A 221 -7.10 27.54 13.00
N LYS A 222 -7.95 27.30 14.00
CA LYS A 222 -8.16 28.22 15.14
C LYS A 222 -6.92 28.38 16.02
N LEU A 223 -6.03 27.40 16.07
CA LEU A 223 -4.77 27.48 16.83
C LEU A 223 -3.69 28.30 16.14
N HIS A 224 -3.88 28.61 14.85
CA HIS A 224 -2.93 29.34 14.01
C HIS A 224 -3.47 30.71 13.54
N GLU A 225 -4.63 31.12 14.04
CA GLU A 225 -5.20 32.47 13.96
C GLU A 225 -4.88 33.24 15.25
#